data_AF-A0A9P7QF47-F1
#
_entry.id   AF-A0A9P7QF47-F1
#
_cell.length_a   1.000
_cell.length_b   1.000
_cell.length_c   1.000
_cell.angle_alpha   90.00
_cell.angle_beta   90.00
_cell.angle_gamma   90.00
#
_symmetry.space_group_name_H-M   'P 1'
#
loop_
_entity.id
_entity.type
_entity.pdbx_description
1 polymer ?
#
loop_
_entity_poly.entity_id
_entity_poly.type
_entity_poly.pdbx_seq_one_letter_code
_entity_poly.pdbx_strand_id
1 'polypeptide(L)'
;MTTSVPAGRKRLVHHLDTPFSTVAWPEVSVDDQDTILELLCNLLSPIGQHRRTHLKASQGKREAKRKASAKLVTPEVSVTKPKPELVDYVDVGFNAITRGLESMSNSTQAIHAGQSSENSYKMIFVSRGTQSAAFNCHFPKLVGVASRMCASTEDIKLIGFSKSCSDRLAENLGIARVSSLAIKKDAPGAQALWTFVSGHVASVDIAWLDNTKSIQYKPTQIAAVETKIGPKKVKTSQVS
;
A
#
# COMPACT_ATOMS: atom_id res chain seq x y z
N MET A 1 -28.79 -36.31 31.52
CA MET A 1 -29.75 -35.27 31.10
C MET A 1 -29.00 -34.28 30.21
N THR A 2 -29.15 -34.41 28.89
CA THR A 2 -28.53 -33.54 27.89
C THR A 2 -29.49 -32.41 27.54
N THR A 3 -29.20 -31.19 27.99
CA THR A 3 -29.98 -30.01 27.65
C THR A 3 -29.67 -29.60 26.20
N SER A 4 -30.64 -29.80 25.30
CA SER A 4 -30.57 -29.30 23.94
C SER A 4 -30.74 -27.77 23.94
N VAL A 5 -29.72 -27.06 23.44
CA VAL A 5 -29.81 -25.60 23.23
C VAL A 5 -30.82 -25.34 22.10
N PRO A 6 -31.84 -24.49 22.29
CA PRO A 6 -32.80 -24.19 21.22
C PRO A 6 -32.08 -23.47 20.07
N ALA A 7 -32.24 -23.99 18.86
CA ALA A 7 -31.69 -23.38 17.66
C ALA A 7 -32.25 -21.95 17.49
N GLY A 8 -31.37 -20.94 17.54
CA GLY A 8 -31.74 -19.54 17.37
C GLY A 8 -32.46 -19.30 16.04
N ARG A 9 -33.54 -18.51 16.07
CA ARG A 9 -34.35 -18.20 14.88
C ARG A 9 -33.51 -17.42 13.86
N LYS A 10 -33.45 -17.89 12.62
CA LYS A 10 -32.82 -17.16 11.52
C LYS A 10 -33.79 -16.12 10.95
N ARG A 11 -33.29 -14.95 10.57
CA ARG A 11 -34.02 -13.91 9.82
C ARG A 11 -33.22 -13.52 8.60
N LEU A 12 -33.89 -13.44 7.46
CA LEU A 12 -33.34 -12.85 6.25
C LEU A 12 -33.29 -11.33 6.41
N VAL A 13 -32.09 -10.74 6.24
CA VAL A 13 -31.88 -9.30 6.24
C VAL A 13 -31.42 -8.90 4.84
N HIS A 14 -32.16 -8.00 4.21
CA HIS A 14 -31.78 -7.42 2.93
C HIS A 14 -30.88 -6.21 3.17
N HIS A 15 -29.76 -6.13 2.44
CA HIS A 15 -28.91 -4.96 2.40
C HIS A 15 -28.64 -4.57 0.95
N LEU A 16 -28.40 -3.28 0.74
CA LEU A 16 -28.01 -2.76 -0.57
C LEU A 16 -26.52 -3.03 -0.78
N ASP A 17 -26.19 -3.60 -1.94
CA ASP A 17 -24.82 -3.82 -2.38
C ASP A 17 -24.43 -2.77 -3.44
N THR A 18 -23.13 -2.53 -3.62
CA THR A 18 -22.65 -1.52 -4.57
C THR A 18 -22.66 -2.09 -5.99
N PRO A 19 -23.45 -1.52 -6.93
CA PRO A 19 -23.51 -2.01 -8.31
C PRO A 19 -22.27 -1.63 -9.15
N PHE A 20 -21.40 -0.77 -8.60
CA PHE A 20 -20.15 -0.40 -9.23
C PHE A 20 -19.13 -1.52 -9.08
N SER A 21 -18.30 -1.72 -10.10
CA SER A 21 -17.27 -2.75 -10.06
C SER A 21 -16.35 -2.51 -8.87
N THR A 22 -16.17 -3.53 -8.03
CA THR A 22 -15.12 -3.52 -7.02
C THR A 22 -13.79 -3.46 -7.75
N VAL A 23 -13.09 -2.32 -7.65
CA VAL A 23 -11.75 -2.18 -8.23
C VAL A 23 -10.86 -3.25 -7.61
N ALA A 24 -10.46 -4.21 -8.45
CA ALA A 24 -9.65 -5.34 -8.04
C ALA A 24 -8.16 -4.95 -8.01
N TRP A 25 -7.39 -5.71 -7.24
CA TRP A 25 -5.94 -5.67 -7.37
C TRP A 25 -5.54 -6.33 -8.68
N PRO A 26 -4.51 -5.82 -9.38
CA PRO A 26 -3.91 -6.54 -10.51
C PRO A 26 -3.49 -7.95 -10.08
N GLU A 27 -3.88 -8.93 -10.86
CA GLU A 27 -3.46 -10.32 -10.66
C GLU A 27 -2.03 -10.48 -11.18
N VAL A 28 -1.17 -11.06 -10.35
CA VAL A 28 0.24 -11.33 -10.65
C VAL A 28 0.53 -12.74 -10.18
N SER A 29 1.18 -13.56 -11.01
CA SER A 29 1.51 -14.93 -10.63
C SER A 29 2.46 -14.96 -9.43
N VAL A 30 2.48 -16.07 -8.69
CA VAL A 30 3.35 -16.18 -7.50
C VAL A 30 4.83 -16.16 -7.91
N ASP A 31 5.18 -16.79 -9.02
CA ASP A 31 6.56 -16.83 -9.55
C ASP A 31 7.02 -15.44 -10.00
N ASP A 32 6.13 -14.66 -10.63
CA ASP A 32 6.41 -13.27 -11.00
C ASP A 32 6.55 -12.39 -9.75
N GLN A 33 5.71 -12.59 -8.73
CA GLN A 33 5.82 -11.88 -7.46
C GLN A 33 7.18 -12.12 -6.78
N ASP A 34 7.65 -13.38 -6.77
CA ASP A 34 8.94 -13.72 -6.16
C ASP A 34 10.11 -13.13 -6.96
N THR A 35 10.04 -13.14 -8.29
CA THR A 35 11.03 -12.51 -9.20
C THR A 35 11.06 -11.00 -9.03
N ILE A 36 9.89 -10.34 -9.01
CA ILE A 36 9.76 -8.90 -8.77
C ILE A 36 10.36 -8.53 -7.42
N LEU A 37 10.08 -9.32 -6.38
CA LEU A 37 10.60 -9.08 -5.04
C LEU A 37 12.14 -9.19 -5.00
N GLU A 38 12.72 -10.15 -5.71
CA GLU A 38 14.17 -10.31 -5.81
C GLU A 38 14.83 -9.12 -6.52
N LEU A 39 14.31 -8.74 -7.69
CA LEU A 39 14.77 -7.56 -8.43
C LEU A 39 14.66 -6.28 -7.59
N LEU A 40 13.56 -6.14 -6.85
CA LEU A 40 13.36 -5.03 -5.93
C LEU A 40 14.37 -5.04 -4.78
N CYS A 41 14.64 -6.18 -4.16
CA CYS A 41 15.65 -6.28 -3.10
C CYS A 41 17.06 -5.91 -3.61
N ASN A 42 17.41 -6.37 -4.82
CA ASN A 42 18.69 -6.05 -5.45
C ASN A 42 18.83 -4.54 -5.71
N LEU A 43 17.75 -3.90 -6.17
CA LEU A 43 17.70 -2.45 -6.38
C LEU A 43 17.85 -1.66 -5.06
N LEU A 44 17.25 -2.14 -3.97
CA LEU A 44 17.23 -1.44 -2.68
C LEU A 44 18.45 -1.73 -1.78
N SER A 45 19.18 -2.82 -2.03
CA SER A 45 20.33 -3.25 -1.23
C SER A 45 21.38 -2.14 -1.00
N PRO A 46 21.76 -1.31 -2.00
CA PRO A 46 22.69 -0.19 -1.78
C PRO A 46 22.19 0.84 -0.77
N ILE A 47 20.87 1.07 -0.71
CA ILE A 47 20.25 2.01 0.24
C ILE A 47 20.40 1.47 1.67
N GLY A 48 20.10 0.18 1.88
CA GLY A 48 20.25 -0.45 3.19
C GLY A 48 21.69 -0.52 3.66
N GLN A 49 22.63 -0.86 2.77
CA GLN A 49 24.05 -0.86 3.09
C GLN A 49 24.51 0.52 3.56
N HIS A 50 24.17 1.57 2.81
CA HIS A 50 24.48 2.95 3.19
C HIS A 50 23.88 3.32 4.55
N ARG A 51 22.62 2.96 4.82
CA ARG A 51 21.98 3.22 6.12
C ARG A 51 22.69 2.50 7.26
N ARG A 52 23.06 1.23 7.08
CA ARG A 52 23.75 0.44 8.13
C ARG A 52 25.15 0.97 8.43
N THR A 53 25.91 1.40 7.42
CA THR A 53 27.29 1.86 7.59
C THR A 53 27.37 3.31 8.06
N HIS A 54 26.42 4.16 7.67
CA HIS A 54 26.51 5.62 7.90
C HIS A 54 25.47 6.19 8.87
N LEU A 55 24.33 5.52 9.09
CA LEU A 55 23.37 5.97 10.10
C LEU A 55 23.63 5.22 11.40
N LYS A 56 24.07 5.95 12.43
CA LYS A 56 24.13 5.41 13.79
C LYS A 56 22.69 5.12 14.22
N ALA A 57 22.36 3.84 14.45
CA ALA A 57 21.06 3.45 14.98
C ALA A 57 20.77 4.26 16.25
N SER A 58 19.56 4.83 16.34
CA SER A 58 19.12 5.58 17.52
C SER A 58 19.13 4.65 18.73
N GLN A 59 20.20 4.72 19.53
CA GLN A 59 20.24 4.10 20.85
C GLN A 59 19.16 4.78 21.67
N GLY A 60 18.10 4.03 21.99
CA GLY A 60 16.87 4.58 22.57
C GLY A 60 17.12 5.46 23.80
N LYS A 61 16.12 6.26 24.20
CA LYS A 61 16.21 7.24 25.30
C LYS A 61 16.93 6.73 26.57
N ARG A 62 16.83 5.44 26.89
CA ARG A 62 17.52 4.82 28.04
C ARG A 62 19.04 4.69 27.89
N GLU A 63 19.55 4.38 26.70
CA GLU A 63 20.99 4.28 26.45
C GLU A 63 21.64 5.66 26.25
N ALA A 64 20.91 6.61 25.66
CA ALA A 64 21.36 8.00 25.54
C ALA A 64 21.65 8.63 26.91
N LYS A 65 20.81 8.36 27.92
CA LYS A 65 21.01 8.84 29.30
C LYS A 65 22.21 8.15 29.99
N ARG A 66 22.51 6.90 29.64
CA ARG A 66 23.66 6.14 30.17
C ARG A 66 25.00 6.50 29.52
N LYS A 67 24.97 7.00 28.27
CA LYS A 67 26.16 7.48 27.55
C LYS A 67 26.45 8.98 27.77
N ALA A 68 25.46 9.76 28.22
CA ALA A 68 25.65 11.15 28.61
C ALA A 68 26.61 11.32 29.81
N SER A 69 26.73 10.30 30.67
CA SER A 69 27.66 10.29 31.81
C SER A 69 29.07 9.77 31.46
N ALA A 70 29.36 9.44 30.20
CA ALA A 70 30.57 8.72 29.81
C ALA A 70 31.29 9.27 28.58
N LYS A 71 31.11 10.55 28.22
CA LYS A 71 31.79 11.14 27.05
C LYS A 71 32.81 12.22 27.43
N LEU A 72 34.06 11.77 27.63
CA LEU A 72 35.28 12.52 27.38
C LEU A 72 35.76 12.18 25.95
N VAL A 73 35.88 13.22 25.13
CA VAL A 73 36.71 13.42 23.93
C VAL A 73 36.93 12.24 22.97
N THR A 74 36.33 12.33 21.77
CA THR A 74 37.00 12.07 20.49
C THR A 74 36.14 12.60 19.33
N PRO A 75 36.67 13.49 18.46
CA PRO A 75 35.97 13.93 17.26
C PRO A 75 36.23 12.92 16.13
N GLU A 76 35.30 12.00 15.90
CA GLU A 76 35.30 11.18 14.68
C GLU A 76 34.87 12.06 13.50
N VAL A 77 35.83 12.37 12.63
CA VAL A 77 35.63 12.99 11.32
C VAL A 77 34.77 12.07 10.46
N SER A 78 33.50 12.42 10.27
CA SER A 78 32.58 11.68 9.40
C SER A 78 32.91 11.95 7.94
N VAL A 79 33.66 11.05 7.31
CA VAL A 79 33.87 11.04 5.85
C VAL A 79 32.53 10.66 5.19
N THR A 80 31.76 11.65 4.77
CA THR A 80 30.50 11.47 4.04
C THR A 80 30.77 10.93 2.64
N LYS A 81 30.60 9.62 2.45
CA LYS A 81 30.42 9.05 1.11
C LYS A 81 29.13 9.63 0.48
N PRO A 82 29.08 9.78 -0.85
CA PRO A 82 27.89 10.29 -1.52
C PRO A 82 26.71 9.37 -1.26
N LYS A 83 25.59 9.97 -0.86
CA LYS A 83 24.29 9.31 -0.68
C LYS A 83 23.92 8.61 -2.00
N PRO A 84 23.44 7.35 -1.98
CA PRO A 84 23.01 6.69 -3.20
C PRO A 84 21.90 7.51 -3.89
N GLU A 85 22.08 7.80 -5.18
CA GLU A 85 21.15 8.63 -5.97
C GLU A 85 19.72 8.09 -5.91
N LEU A 86 19.58 6.77 -5.86
CA LEU A 86 18.29 6.07 -5.79
C LEU A 86 17.42 6.49 -4.59
N VAL A 87 18.01 6.96 -3.48
CA VAL A 87 17.25 7.30 -2.27
C VAL A 87 16.20 8.39 -2.52
N ASP A 88 16.46 9.33 -3.44
CA ASP A 88 15.53 10.44 -3.73
C ASP A 88 14.38 10.03 -4.68
N TYR A 89 14.49 8.84 -5.26
CA TYR A 89 13.49 8.26 -6.16
C TYR A 89 12.62 7.19 -5.50
N VAL A 90 12.83 6.91 -4.21
CA VAL A 90 12.15 5.84 -3.48
C VAL A 90 11.44 6.39 -2.25
N ASP A 91 10.11 6.28 -2.25
CA ASP A 91 9.28 6.66 -1.11
C ASP A 91 8.84 5.41 -0.33
N VAL A 92 9.10 5.41 0.98
CA VAL A 92 8.79 4.28 1.86
C VAL A 92 7.60 4.63 2.77
N GLY A 93 6.63 3.75 2.79
CA GLY A 93 5.48 3.81 3.69
C GLY A 93 4.24 4.46 3.09
N PHE A 94 3.09 4.00 3.56
CA PHE A 94 1.78 4.40 3.03
C PHE A 94 1.54 5.92 3.04
N ASN A 95 1.89 6.60 4.13
CA ASN A 95 1.65 8.05 4.26
C ASN A 95 2.50 8.88 3.29
N ALA A 96 3.72 8.43 2.97
CA ALA A 96 4.58 9.10 1.99
C ALA A 96 3.97 8.94 0.59
N ILE A 97 3.57 7.72 0.25
CA ILE A 97 2.99 7.38 -1.05
C ILE A 97 1.67 8.12 -1.28
N THR A 98 0.78 8.15 -0.28
CA THR A 98 -0.51 8.87 -0.38
C THR A 98 -0.32 10.38 -0.58
N ARG A 99 0.58 11.01 0.20
CA ARG A 99 0.95 12.42 0.00
C ARG A 99 1.54 12.68 -1.38
N GLY A 100 2.35 11.76 -1.89
CA GLY A 100 2.90 11.85 -3.24
C GLY A 100 1.80 11.76 -4.30
N LEU A 101 0.86 10.82 -4.17
CA LEU A 101 -0.28 10.67 -5.09
C LEU A 101 -1.24 11.88 -5.05
N GLU A 102 -1.45 12.46 -3.86
CA GLU A 102 -2.18 13.73 -3.69
C GLU A 102 -1.46 14.89 -4.38
N SER A 103 -0.14 15.01 -4.17
CA SER A 103 0.69 16.04 -4.80
C SER A 103 0.68 15.94 -6.34
N MET A 104 0.74 14.71 -6.88
CA MET A 104 0.60 14.46 -8.32
C MET A 104 -0.75 14.94 -8.85
N SER A 105 -1.84 14.63 -8.13
CA SER A 105 -3.20 15.00 -8.53
C SER A 105 -3.42 16.51 -8.51
N ASN A 106 -2.85 17.21 -7.51
CA ASN A 106 -2.91 18.67 -7.41
C ASN A 106 -2.02 19.35 -8.47
N SER A 107 -0.87 18.74 -8.78
CA SER A 107 0.06 19.29 -9.78
C SER A 107 -0.53 19.29 -11.19
N THR A 108 -1.42 18.36 -11.54
CA THR A 108 -2.14 18.40 -12.82
C THR A 108 -2.94 19.68 -13.01
N GLN A 109 -3.49 20.27 -11.93
CA GLN A 109 -4.14 21.59 -12.02
C GLN A 109 -3.13 22.73 -12.24
N ALA A 110 -1.89 22.56 -11.75
CA ALA A 110 -0.79 23.52 -11.90
C ALA A 110 0.02 23.37 -13.19
N ILE A 111 -0.06 22.23 -13.91
CA ILE A 111 0.60 22.04 -15.22
C ILE A 111 0.03 23.00 -16.27
N HIS A 112 -1.21 23.47 -16.12
CA HIS A 112 -1.74 24.61 -16.89
C HIS A 112 -0.94 25.93 -16.69
N ALA A 113 -0.02 25.98 -15.72
CA ALA A 113 0.87 27.11 -15.42
C ALA A 113 2.37 26.83 -15.72
N GLY A 114 2.71 25.73 -16.43
CA GLY A 114 4.06 25.54 -17.00
C GLY A 114 5.14 24.96 -16.09
N GLN A 115 4.78 24.36 -14.94
CA GLN A 115 5.73 23.66 -14.06
C GLN A 115 5.63 22.13 -14.26
N SER A 116 6.71 21.50 -14.71
CA SER A 116 6.81 20.04 -14.87
C SER A 116 6.91 19.36 -13.50
N SER A 117 5.95 18.49 -13.16
CA SER A 117 6.01 17.73 -11.91
C SER A 117 7.07 16.63 -11.98
N GLU A 118 8.22 16.84 -11.35
CA GLU A 118 9.34 15.86 -11.26
C GLU A 118 9.00 14.61 -10.42
N ASN A 119 7.84 14.55 -9.76
CA ASN A 119 7.51 13.51 -8.78
C ASN A 119 6.37 12.59 -9.23
N SER A 120 6.46 12.00 -10.44
CA SER A 120 5.53 10.96 -10.86
C SER A 120 5.97 9.58 -10.40
N TYR A 121 5.11 8.88 -9.68
CA TYR A 121 5.29 7.45 -9.44
C TYR A 121 5.09 6.64 -10.70
N LYS A 122 5.82 5.53 -10.78
CA LYS A 122 5.76 4.59 -11.91
C LYS A 122 5.35 3.20 -11.44
N MET A 123 5.81 2.81 -10.26
CA MET A 123 5.46 1.52 -9.65
C MET A 123 5.29 1.67 -8.15
N ILE A 124 4.28 0.99 -7.60
CA ILE A 124 3.94 0.97 -6.18
C ILE A 124 3.82 -0.49 -5.73
N PHE A 125 4.56 -0.84 -4.69
CA PHE A 125 4.62 -2.17 -4.10
C PHE A 125 3.97 -2.16 -2.72
N VAL A 126 3.16 -3.18 -2.44
CA VAL A 126 2.47 -3.33 -1.16
C VAL A 126 2.52 -4.78 -0.70
N SER A 127 2.87 -5.02 0.56
CA SER A 127 2.67 -6.32 1.21
C SER A 127 1.21 -6.48 1.65
N ARG A 128 0.37 -7.09 0.82
CA ARG A 128 -1.09 -7.18 1.06
C ARG A 128 -1.46 -8.07 2.23
N GLY A 129 -0.69 -9.13 2.46
CA GLY A 129 -0.98 -10.15 3.48
C GLY A 129 -1.06 -9.63 4.93
N THR A 130 -0.52 -8.43 5.18
CA THR A 130 -0.47 -7.82 6.52
C THR A 130 -1.45 -6.65 6.70
N GLN A 131 -2.19 -6.26 5.66
CA GLN A 131 -3.05 -5.06 5.66
C GLN A 131 -4.52 -5.37 5.90
N SER A 132 -5.27 -4.35 6.36
CA SER A 132 -6.70 -4.48 6.61
C SER A 132 -7.50 -4.65 5.31
N ALA A 133 -8.68 -5.26 5.41
CA ALA A 133 -9.61 -5.37 4.28
C ALA A 133 -10.02 -4.00 3.74
N ALA A 134 -10.17 -2.99 4.61
CA ALA A 134 -10.46 -1.62 4.23
C ALA A 134 -9.35 -1.04 3.34
N PHE A 135 -8.08 -1.19 3.74
CA PHE A 135 -6.94 -0.77 2.93
C PHE A 135 -6.96 -1.46 1.55
N ASN A 136 -7.13 -2.79 1.55
CA ASN A 136 -7.11 -3.57 0.31
C ASN A 136 -8.26 -3.19 -0.64
N CYS A 137 -9.42 -2.73 -0.15
CA CYS A 137 -10.52 -2.29 -1.02
C CYS A 137 -10.30 -0.88 -1.61
N HIS A 138 -9.65 0.01 -0.87
CA HIS A 138 -9.58 1.43 -1.24
C HIS A 138 -8.29 1.80 -1.97
N PHE A 139 -7.18 1.13 -1.66
CA PHE A 139 -5.88 1.51 -2.20
C PHE A 139 -5.77 1.39 -3.72
N PRO A 140 -6.24 0.31 -4.38
CA PRO A 140 -6.26 0.25 -5.84
C PRO A 140 -7.04 1.41 -6.47
N LYS A 141 -8.17 1.81 -5.87
CA LYS A 141 -8.98 2.94 -6.34
C LYS A 141 -8.19 4.24 -6.32
N LEU A 142 -7.49 4.50 -5.22
CA LEU A 142 -6.65 5.70 -5.06
C LEU A 142 -5.55 5.74 -6.12
N VAL A 143 -4.85 4.62 -6.33
CA VAL A 143 -3.78 4.52 -7.33
C VAL A 143 -4.32 4.69 -8.75
N GLY A 144 -5.43 4.03 -9.11
CA GLY A 144 -6.00 4.16 -10.45
C GLY A 144 -6.52 5.57 -10.73
N VAL A 145 -7.12 6.26 -9.75
CA VAL A 145 -7.51 7.68 -9.90
C VAL A 145 -6.28 8.56 -10.10
N ALA A 146 -5.25 8.41 -9.26
CA ALA A 146 -4.02 9.19 -9.37
C ALA A 146 -3.29 8.93 -10.69
N SER A 147 -3.28 7.68 -11.18
CA SER A 147 -2.73 7.31 -12.48
C SER A 147 -3.42 8.06 -13.62
N ARG A 148 -4.76 8.12 -13.59
CA ARG A 148 -5.57 8.79 -14.61
C ARG A 148 -5.46 10.31 -14.56
N MET A 149 -5.32 10.87 -13.36
CA MET A 149 -5.14 12.31 -13.17
C MET A 149 -3.74 12.77 -13.54
N CYS A 150 -2.75 11.89 -13.56
CA CYS A 150 -1.41 12.24 -14.01
C CYS A 150 -1.37 12.31 -15.54
N ALA A 151 -0.80 13.37 -16.11
CA ALA A 151 -0.58 13.51 -17.55
C ALA A 151 0.54 12.59 -18.10
N SER A 152 0.92 11.55 -17.36
CA SER A 152 1.95 10.59 -17.76
C SER A 152 1.44 9.71 -18.90
N THR A 153 2.33 9.41 -19.85
CA THR A 153 2.08 8.47 -20.94
C THR A 153 1.89 7.02 -20.47
N GLU A 154 2.38 6.69 -19.27
CA GLU A 154 2.31 5.35 -18.69
C GLU A 154 1.55 5.39 -17.36
N ASP A 155 0.66 4.41 -17.18
CA ASP A 155 -0.09 4.21 -15.95
C ASP A 155 0.81 3.69 -14.80
N ILE A 156 0.45 4.07 -13.58
CA ILE A 156 1.10 3.59 -12.36
C ILE A 156 0.80 2.10 -12.19
N LYS A 157 1.86 1.29 -12.08
CA LYS A 157 1.74 -0.14 -11.82
C LYS A 157 1.62 -0.42 -10.33
N LEU A 158 0.53 -1.07 -9.91
CA LEU A 158 0.31 -1.49 -8.53
C LEU A 158 0.62 -2.98 -8.38
N ILE A 159 1.60 -3.31 -7.55
CA ILE A 159 2.00 -4.67 -7.24
C ILE A 159 1.63 -4.98 -5.79
N GLY A 160 0.81 -6.00 -5.61
CA GLY A 160 0.40 -6.47 -4.31
C GLY A 160 0.95 -7.86 -4.02
N PHE A 161 1.91 -7.98 -3.12
CA PHE A 161 2.47 -9.27 -2.72
C PHE A 161 1.49 -10.05 -1.84
N SER A 162 1.20 -11.28 -2.25
CA SER A 162 0.33 -12.23 -1.54
C SER A 162 0.99 -12.72 -0.24
N LYS A 163 2.29 -13.01 -0.29
CA LYS A 163 3.12 -13.40 0.85
C LYS A 163 3.58 -12.17 1.65
N SER A 164 3.83 -12.36 2.94
CA SER A 164 4.47 -11.35 3.79
C SER A 164 5.92 -11.12 3.32
N CYS A 165 6.17 -10.01 2.63
CA CYS A 165 7.50 -9.62 2.14
C CYS A 165 8.10 -8.44 2.93
N SER A 166 7.37 -7.94 3.95
CA SER A 166 7.74 -6.77 4.75
C SER A 166 9.11 -6.91 5.39
N ASP A 167 9.42 -8.11 5.89
CA ASP A 167 10.65 -8.35 6.66
C ASP A 167 11.87 -8.38 5.75
N ARG A 168 11.75 -9.04 4.60
CA ARG A 168 12.80 -9.05 3.57
C ARG A 168 13.07 -7.65 3.04
N LEU A 169 12.02 -6.84 2.80
CA LEU A 169 12.18 -5.45 2.37
C LEU A 169 12.77 -4.58 3.48
N ALA A 170 12.32 -4.75 4.73
CA ALA A 170 12.82 -4.02 5.89
C ALA A 170 14.32 -4.28 6.12
N GLU A 171 14.74 -5.54 6.01
CA GLU A 171 16.14 -5.93 6.09
C GLU A 171 16.93 -5.25 4.97
N ASN A 172 16.54 -5.40 3.70
CA ASN A 172 17.26 -4.84 2.56
C ASN A 172 17.32 -3.30 2.57
N LEU A 173 16.30 -2.61 3.10
CA LEU A 173 16.28 -1.16 3.25
C LEU A 173 16.95 -0.66 4.55
N GLY A 174 17.35 -1.56 5.46
CA GLY A 174 17.95 -1.21 6.74
C GLY A 174 17.03 -0.39 7.66
N ILE A 175 15.74 -0.69 7.66
CA ILE A 175 14.73 0.00 8.50
C ILE A 175 13.85 -1.00 9.22
N ALA A 176 13.19 -0.57 10.30
CA ALA A 176 12.51 -1.49 11.21
C ALA A 176 11.31 -2.22 10.58
N ARG A 177 10.51 -1.54 9.74
CA ARG A 177 9.31 -2.09 9.10
C ARG A 177 9.00 -1.40 7.78
N VAL A 178 8.60 -2.18 6.78
CA VAL A 178 8.15 -1.69 5.47
C VAL A 178 6.91 -2.45 5.03
N SER A 179 5.80 -1.74 4.82
CA SER A 179 4.57 -2.33 4.29
C SER A 179 4.30 -1.92 2.84
N SER A 180 4.78 -0.75 2.44
CA SER A 180 4.52 -0.17 1.13
C SER A 180 5.73 0.64 0.68
N LEU A 181 5.97 0.65 -0.62
CA LEU A 181 7.10 1.29 -1.27
C LEU A 181 6.65 1.82 -2.63
N ALA A 182 7.09 3.02 -3.02
CA ALA A 182 6.88 3.53 -4.37
C ALA A 182 8.22 3.93 -5.00
N ILE A 183 8.31 3.75 -6.32
CA ILE A 183 9.46 4.15 -7.14
C ILE A 183 8.99 5.14 -8.19
N LYS A 184 9.72 6.25 -8.29
CA LYS A 184 9.48 7.34 -9.26
C LYS A 184 9.94 6.97 -10.67
N LYS A 185 9.44 7.69 -11.68
CA LYS A 185 9.67 7.41 -13.10
C LYS A 185 11.15 7.34 -13.51
N ASP A 186 11.97 8.22 -12.95
CA ASP A 186 13.37 8.40 -13.36
C ASP A 186 14.39 7.76 -12.40
N ALA A 187 13.95 6.72 -11.68
CA ALA A 187 14.81 6.02 -10.72
C ALA A 187 15.99 5.31 -11.42
N PRO A 188 17.26 5.63 -11.05
CA PRO A 188 18.42 5.02 -11.68
C PRO A 188 18.49 3.52 -11.36
N GLY A 189 18.74 2.70 -12.39
CA GLY A 189 18.82 1.23 -12.23
C GLY A 189 17.47 0.51 -12.13
N ALA A 190 16.34 1.22 -12.09
CA ALA A 190 15.01 0.61 -12.01
C ALA A 190 14.47 0.10 -13.36
N GLN A 191 15.20 0.30 -14.46
CA GLN A 191 14.73 -0.03 -15.81
C GLN A 191 14.43 -1.52 -16.01
N ALA A 192 15.30 -2.41 -15.51
CA ALA A 192 15.08 -3.86 -15.62
C ALA A 192 13.82 -4.30 -14.85
N LEU A 193 13.64 -3.76 -13.64
CA LEU A 193 12.45 -3.98 -12.82
C LEU A 193 11.19 -3.45 -13.51
N TRP A 194 11.26 -2.24 -14.10
CA TRP A 194 10.15 -1.67 -14.85
C TRP A 194 9.76 -2.54 -16.04
N THR A 195 10.70 -2.94 -16.88
CA THR A 195 10.41 -3.77 -18.06
C THR A 195 9.73 -5.07 -17.66
N PHE A 196 10.19 -5.72 -16.58
CA PHE A 196 9.58 -6.94 -16.08
C PHE A 196 8.15 -6.70 -15.56
N VAL A 197 7.96 -5.70 -14.70
CA VAL A 197 6.64 -5.35 -14.14
C VAL A 197 5.65 -4.95 -15.24
N SER A 198 6.10 -4.21 -16.25
CA SER A 198 5.25 -3.74 -17.35
C SER A 198 4.66 -4.86 -18.18
N GLY A 199 5.44 -5.94 -18.38
CA GLY A 199 5.00 -7.11 -19.12
C GLY A 199 4.07 -8.05 -18.34
N HIS A 200 4.23 -8.12 -17.01
CA HIS A 200 3.53 -9.11 -16.18
C HIS A 200 2.39 -8.53 -15.31
N VAL A 201 2.34 -7.20 -15.13
CA VAL A 201 1.37 -6.56 -14.23
C VAL A 201 0.45 -5.63 -15.02
N ALA A 202 -0.84 -5.95 -15.00
CA ALA A 202 -1.88 -5.10 -15.55
C ALA A 202 -1.99 -3.76 -14.78
N SER A 203 -2.36 -2.69 -15.48
CA SER A 203 -2.68 -1.42 -14.81
C SER A 203 -4.00 -1.55 -14.04
N VAL A 204 -4.19 -0.74 -13.01
CA VAL A 204 -5.45 -0.76 -12.23
C VAL A 204 -6.58 -0.18 -13.09
N ASP A 205 -7.57 -1.01 -13.39
CA ASP A 205 -8.75 -0.59 -14.15
C ASP A 205 -9.86 -0.06 -13.23
N ILE A 206 -10.41 1.11 -13.59
CA ILE A 206 -11.52 1.75 -12.88
C ILE A 206 -12.65 2.03 -13.87
N ALA A 207 -13.36 0.96 -14.24
CA ALA A 207 -14.43 1.00 -15.23
C ALA A 207 -15.55 2.03 -14.96
N TRP A 208 -15.77 2.45 -13.70
CA TRP A 208 -16.78 3.46 -13.37
C TRP A 208 -16.29 4.91 -13.55
N LEU A 209 -14.98 5.12 -13.64
CA LEU A 209 -14.37 6.44 -13.85
C LEU A 209 -14.25 6.78 -15.36
N ASP A 210 -14.29 5.77 -16.22
CA ASP A 210 -14.25 5.91 -17.68
C ASP A 210 -15.57 6.48 -18.23
N ASN A 211 -15.75 7.79 -18.07
CA ASN A 211 -16.91 8.55 -18.55
C ASN A 211 -16.99 8.66 -20.09
N THR A 212 -16.09 8.02 -20.85
CA THR A 212 -15.98 8.21 -22.30
C THR A 212 -16.64 7.11 -23.14
N LYS A 213 -17.03 5.97 -22.55
CA LYS A 213 -17.53 4.82 -23.35
C LYS A 213 -18.99 4.45 -23.12
N SER A 214 -19.58 4.67 -21.95
CA SER A 214 -21.03 4.59 -21.75
C SER A 214 -21.45 5.04 -20.35
N ILE A 215 -22.27 6.09 -20.24
CA ILE A 215 -23.03 6.36 -19.01
C ILE A 215 -24.18 5.34 -18.97
N GLN A 216 -23.85 4.11 -18.59
CA GLN A 216 -24.83 3.04 -18.50
C GLN A 216 -25.32 2.92 -17.06
N TYR A 217 -26.61 3.19 -16.85
CA TYR A 217 -27.24 2.97 -15.55
C TYR A 217 -27.04 1.51 -15.12
N LYS A 218 -26.52 1.31 -13.91
CA LYS A 218 -26.41 -0.02 -13.30
C LYS A 218 -27.57 -0.21 -12.31
N PRO A 219 -28.37 -1.28 -12.45
CA PRO A 219 -29.49 -1.54 -11.56
C PRO A 219 -29.00 -1.82 -10.13
N THR A 220 -29.85 -1.55 -9.15
CA THR A 220 -29.58 -1.78 -7.73
C THR A 220 -29.35 -3.26 -7.44
N GLN A 221 -28.26 -3.58 -6.74
CA GLN A 221 -28.00 -4.93 -6.25
C GLN A 221 -28.50 -5.04 -4.81
N ILE A 222 -29.41 -5.99 -4.56
CA ILE A 222 -29.97 -6.26 -3.22
C ILE A 222 -29.47 -7.63 -2.79
N ALA A 223 -28.61 -7.66 -1.76
CA ALA A 223 -28.10 -8.89 -1.18
C ALA A 223 -28.92 -9.29 0.05
N ALA A 224 -29.22 -10.58 0.18
CA ALA A 224 -30.00 -11.13 1.28
C ALA A 224 -29.13 -12.03 2.14
N VAL A 225 -29.00 -11.72 3.44
CA VAL A 225 -28.13 -12.46 4.37
C VAL A 225 -28.96 -13.03 5.51
N GLU A 226 -28.80 -14.33 5.76
CA GLU A 226 -29.38 -14.99 6.93
C GLU A 226 -28.62 -14.59 8.19
N THR A 227 -29.30 -13.90 9.11
CA THR A 227 -28.74 -13.53 10.42
C THR A 227 -29.43 -14.32 11.53
N LYS A 228 -28.66 -14.86 12.48
CA LYS A 228 -29.23 -15.52 13.67
C LYS A 228 -29.69 -14.46 14.67
N ILE A 229 -30.96 -14.53 15.09
CA ILE A 229 -31.52 -13.68 16.14
C ILE A 229 -31.43 -14.43 17.46
N GLY A 230 -30.90 -13.77 18.50
CA GLY A 230 -30.87 -14.30 19.86
C GLY A 230 -32.27 -14.57 20.42
N PRO A 231 -32.40 -15.42 21.45
CA PRO A 231 -33.70 -15.77 22.01
C PRO A 231 -34.41 -14.53 22.55
N LYS A 232 -35.66 -14.33 22.12
CA LYS A 232 -36.53 -13.26 22.63
C LYS A 232 -36.79 -13.52 24.11
N LYS A 233 -36.38 -12.59 25.00
CA LYS A 233 -36.76 -12.67 26.43
C LYS A 233 -38.28 -12.70 26.53
N VAL A 234 -38.83 -13.81 27.00
CA VAL A 234 -40.25 -13.93 27.33
C VAL A 234 -40.48 -13.06 28.57
N LYS A 235 -41.34 -12.04 28.46
CA LYS A 235 -41.83 -11.29 29.62
C LYS A 235 -42.77 -12.21 30.38
N THR A 236 -42.38 -12.63 31.57
CA THR A 236 -43.27 -13.31 32.50
C THR A 236 -44.33 -12.31 32.97
N SER A 237 -45.57 -12.49 32.50
CA SER A 237 -46.73 -11.82 33.08
C SER A 237 -46.95 -12.42 34.46
N GLN A 238 -46.63 -11.67 35.53
CA GLN A 238 -47.11 -12.01 36.87
C GLN A 238 -48.63 -11.85 36.87
N VAL A 239 -49.34 -12.96 37.03
CA VAL A 239 -50.77 -12.95 37.36
C VAL A 239 -50.86 -13.00 38.88
N SER A 240 -51.51 -11.98 39.44
CA SER A 240 -51.84 -11.81 40.86
C SER A 240 -52.93 -12.77 41.32
#